data_AF-A0A6A6YJG6-F1
#
_entry.id   AF-A0A6A6YJG6-F1
#
_cell.length_a   1.000
_cell.length_b   1.000
_cell.length_c   1.000
_cell.angle_alpha   90.00
_cell.angle_beta   90.00
_cell.angle_gamma   90.00
#
_symmetry.space_group_name_H-M   'P 1'
#
loop_
_entity.id
_entity.type
_entity.pdbx_description
1 polymer ?
#
loop_
_entity_poly.entity_id
_entity_poly.type
_entity_poly.pdbx_seq_one_letter_code
_entity_poly.pdbx_strand_id
1 'polypeptide(L)'
;MYGNYSMTPHESIPPLQSLNDITDGPPGDVLPSSNDPEVSHLNATTTPQRNMTLGVDADFQFKSQAIPIHERRIKATKHKTPPDANALRCKYPGCRSRRTFKREYDLQRHMNMHGGRITIPCQVNGCDRRDHKPFYRIDKLTQHLRTAHSHDENCTCSEVGCQAGSLPLDLAKIHAVFHVWHPQSSKCHQIGLDPRTKALYKVGDSLRQCSLRKCEKWVPIGEMQEHLRGHTSNERLEQISVLKKNGLRCRDLRGSLPDLFS
;
A
#
# COMPACT_ATOMS: atom_id res chain seq x y z
N MET A 1 -58.94 26.71 -13.91
CA MET A 1 -58.20 27.11 -12.69
C MET A 1 -56.75 27.31 -13.11
N TYR A 2 -56.35 28.57 -13.28
CA TYR A 2 -55.02 28.94 -13.77
C TYR A 2 -54.05 29.00 -12.59
N GLY A 3 -53.00 28.18 -12.62
CA GLY A 3 -51.97 28.10 -11.58
C GLY A 3 -50.84 29.07 -11.88
N ASN A 4 -50.63 30.03 -10.97
CA ASN A 4 -49.66 31.11 -11.05
C ASN A 4 -48.21 30.61 -10.96
N TYR A 5 -47.35 31.12 -11.85
CA TYR A 5 -45.90 31.00 -11.77
C TYR A 5 -45.34 32.08 -10.83
N SER A 6 -44.74 31.67 -9.71
CA SER A 6 -44.01 32.56 -8.81
C SER A 6 -42.57 32.73 -9.29
N MET A 7 -42.24 33.95 -9.71
CA MET A 7 -40.87 34.40 -9.98
C MET A 7 -40.16 34.68 -8.66
N THR A 8 -39.08 33.95 -8.36
CA THR A 8 -38.16 34.27 -7.26
C THR A 8 -37.12 35.31 -7.72
N PRO A 9 -36.80 36.32 -6.90
CA PRO A 9 -35.91 37.41 -7.28
C PRO A 9 -34.43 36.98 -7.29
N HIS A 10 -33.71 37.61 -8.22
CA HIS A 10 -32.29 37.50 -8.51
C HIS A 10 -31.47 38.10 -7.36
N GLU A 11 -30.70 37.29 -6.62
CA GLU A 11 -29.74 37.81 -5.65
C GLU A 11 -28.47 38.32 -6.35
N SER A 12 -28.13 39.55 -6.02
CA SER A 12 -27.03 40.34 -6.57
C SER A 12 -25.67 39.81 -6.13
N ILE A 13 -24.79 39.57 -7.11
CA ILE A 13 -23.37 39.27 -6.93
C ILE A 13 -22.65 40.54 -6.46
N PRO A 14 -21.91 40.54 -5.33
CA PRO A 14 -21.06 41.66 -4.96
C PRO A 14 -19.78 41.71 -5.81
N PRO A 15 -19.27 42.91 -6.16
CA PRO A 15 -18.10 43.06 -7.01
C PRO A 15 -16.79 42.68 -6.29
N LEU A 16 -15.91 42.03 -7.05
CA LEU A 16 -14.52 41.75 -6.70
C LEU A 16 -13.75 43.06 -6.41
N GLN A 17 -13.29 43.21 -5.18
CA GLN A 17 -12.30 44.23 -4.83
C GLN A 17 -10.90 43.71 -5.11
N SER A 18 -10.29 44.31 -6.14
CA SER A 18 -8.87 44.33 -6.43
C SER A 18 -8.15 45.21 -5.42
N LEU A 19 -7.09 44.72 -4.78
CA LEU A 19 -6.13 45.55 -4.02
C LEU A 19 -4.73 44.90 -4.09
N ASN A 20 -4.04 45.27 -5.16
CA ASN A 20 -2.70 45.84 -5.25
C ASN A 20 -1.67 45.57 -4.14
N ASP A 21 -0.48 45.24 -4.63
CA ASP A 21 0.83 45.82 -4.27
C ASP A 21 1.25 45.84 -2.80
N ILE A 22 2.07 44.86 -2.43
CA ILE A 22 3.08 45.02 -1.38
C ILE A 22 4.43 44.50 -1.90
N THR A 23 5.14 45.43 -2.53
CA THR A 23 6.58 45.72 -2.43
C THR A 23 7.60 44.59 -2.36
N ASP A 24 8.44 44.57 -3.40
CA ASP A 24 9.82 44.07 -3.43
C ASP A 24 10.66 44.55 -2.22
N GLY A 25 11.37 43.61 -1.60
CA GLY A 25 12.45 43.86 -0.64
C GLY A 25 13.64 42.92 -0.94
N PRO A 26 14.87 43.46 -1.07
CA PRO A 26 16.06 42.72 -1.54
C PRO A 26 16.72 41.83 -0.46
N PRO A 27 17.69 40.97 -0.84
CA PRO A 27 18.11 39.81 -0.05
C PRO A 27 19.08 40.20 1.05
N GLY A 28 18.80 39.76 2.27
CA GLY A 28 19.72 39.80 3.39
C GLY A 28 20.56 38.53 3.44
N ASP A 29 21.80 38.63 2.98
CA ASP A 29 22.86 37.67 3.25
C ASP A 29 23.14 37.62 4.76
N VAL A 30 22.69 36.55 5.42
CA VAL A 30 23.14 36.20 6.76
C VAL A 30 23.66 34.78 6.72
N LEU A 31 24.98 34.66 6.57
CA LEU A 31 25.77 33.49 6.94
C LEU A 31 25.83 33.41 8.48
N PRO A 32 25.42 32.30 9.10
CA PRO A 32 25.93 31.91 10.40
C PRO A 32 26.99 30.82 10.19
N SER A 33 28.23 31.26 10.39
CA SER A 33 29.29 30.57 11.12
C SER A 33 29.11 29.08 11.36
N SER A 34 29.94 28.31 10.68
CA SER A 34 30.38 26.96 11.04
C SER A 34 30.74 26.88 12.52
N ASN A 35 29.91 26.17 13.28
CA ASN A 35 30.28 25.57 14.55
C ASN A 35 30.26 24.06 14.32
N ASP A 36 31.43 23.50 14.08
CA ASP A 36 31.68 22.07 14.15
C ASP A 36 31.64 21.64 15.62
N PRO A 37 30.71 20.75 16.05
CA PRO A 37 30.92 20.01 17.28
C PRO A 37 31.89 18.87 17.00
N GLU A 38 33.07 19.03 17.60
CA GLU A 38 34.08 18.01 17.87
C GLU A 38 33.41 16.66 18.21
N VAL A 39 33.43 15.72 17.26
CA VAL A 39 32.94 14.35 17.48
C VAL A 39 33.98 13.61 18.31
N SER A 40 33.76 13.62 19.61
CA SER A 40 34.46 12.78 20.58
C SER A 40 34.33 11.31 20.18
N HIS A 41 35.49 10.72 19.87
CA HIS A 41 35.75 9.29 19.81
C HIS A 41 35.18 8.55 21.01
N LEU A 42 34.23 7.62 20.84
CA LEU A 42 34.04 6.50 21.77
C LEU A 42 33.41 5.28 21.08
N ASN A 43 34.17 4.19 21.17
CA ASN A 43 33.74 2.79 21.36
C ASN A 43 33.43 1.94 20.12
N ALA A 44 34.52 1.42 19.53
CA ALA A 44 34.53 0.15 18.83
C ALA A 44 33.95 -0.95 19.74
N THR A 45 32.75 -1.42 19.41
CA THR A 45 32.19 -2.62 20.03
C THR A 45 32.82 -3.82 19.36
N THR A 46 33.84 -4.35 20.03
CA THR A 46 34.48 -5.63 19.77
C THR A 46 33.41 -6.71 19.66
N THR A 47 33.07 -7.09 18.43
CA THR A 47 32.27 -8.29 18.18
C THR A 47 33.20 -9.48 18.44
N PRO A 48 32.82 -10.47 19.25
CA PRO A 48 33.64 -11.66 19.44
C PRO A 48 33.77 -12.40 18.10
N GLN A 49 34.94 -12.30 17.48
CA GLN A 49 35.38 -13.18 16.41
C GLN A 49 35.37 -14.61 16.96
N ARG A 50 34.31 -15.36 16.67
CA ARG A 50 34.36 -16.81 16.71
C ARG A 50 35.20 -17.26 15.52
N ASN A 51 36.50 -17.40 15.75
CA ASN A 51 37.38 -18.17 14.88
C ASN A 51 36.86 -19.62 14.87
N MET A 52 36.13 -19.97 13.81
CA MET A 52 35.89 -21.37 13.49
C MET A 52 37.09 -21.86 12.68
N THR A 53 38.06 -22.43 13.40
CA THR A 53 39.10 -23.25 12.79
C THR A 53 38.42 -24.46 12.17
N LEU A 54 38.37 -24.48 10.84
CA LEU A 54 37.98 -25.67 10.06
C LEU A 54 39.07 -26.72 10.28
N GLY A 55 38.80 -27.66 11.19
CA GLY A 55 39.48 -28.94 11.19
C GLY A 55 39.16 -29.64 9.87
N VAL A 56 40.15 -29.66 8.98
CA VAL A 56 40.30 -30.76 8.03
C VAL A 56 40.38 -32.05 8.86
N ASP A 57 39.74 -33.11 8.38
CA ASP A 57 39.64 -34.44 9.00
C ASP A 57 38.44 -34.67 9.92
N ALA A 58 37.25 -34.79 9.31
CA ALA A 58 36.25 -35.78 9.70
C ALA A 58 35.20 -35.94 8.60
N ASP A 59 34.89 -37.18 8.26
CA ASP A 59 33.84 -37.63 7.34
C ASP A 59 32.47 -37.02 7.64
N PHE A 60 32.21 -35.82 7.12
CA PHE A 60 30.92 -35.17 7.22
C PHE A 60 29.95 -35.81 6.20
N GLN A 61 29.45 -36.99 6.54
CA GLN A 61 28.42 -37.67 5.76
C GLN A 61 27.09 -36.93 5.92
N PHE A 62 26.78 -36.03 4.98
CA PHE A 62 25.49 -35.36 4.88
C PHE A 62 24.40 -36.41 4.57
N LYS A 63 23.77 -36.96 5.62
CA LYS A 63 22.61 -37.83 5.49
C LYS A 63 21.39 -36.97 5.16
N SER A 64 21.20 -36.66 3.88
CA SER A 64 19.94 -36.11 3.40
C SER A 64 18.85 -37.15 3.64
N GLN A 65 18.06 -36.98 4.70
CA GLN A 65 16.79 -37.69 4.83
C GLN A 65 15.82 -37.10 3.80
N ALA A 66 16.04 -37.44 2.53
CA ALA A 66 15.11 -37.15 1.46
C ALA A 66 13.82 -37.92 1.77
N ILE A 67 12.82 -37.21 2.30
CA ILE A 67 11.48 -37.77 2.48
C ILE A 67 10.95 -38.04 1.08
N PRO A 68 10.70 -39.31 0.69
CA PRO A 68 10.11 -39.62 -0.60
C PRO A 68 8.74 -38.92 -0.66
N ILE A 69 8.54 -38.10 -1.70
CA ILE A 69 7.27 -37.46 -2.00
C ILE A 69 6.33 -38.57 -2.48
N HIS A 70 5.83 -39.40 -1.56
CA HIS A 70 4.81 -40.37 -1.87
C HIS A 70 3.59 -39.59 -2.35
N GLU A 71 3.21 -39.88 -3.59
CA GLU A 71 1.96 -39.58 -4.27
C GLU A 71 1.17 -38.41 -3.69
N ARG A 72 1.32 -37.29 -4.39
CA ARG A 72 0.48 -36.10 -4.26
C ARG A 72 -1.00 -36.52 -4.25
N ARG A 73 -1.54 -36.70 -3.04
CA ARG A 73 -2.93 -37.09 -2.77
C ARG A 73 -3.84 -36.23 -3.63
N ILE A 74 -4.41 -36.83 -4.68
CA ILE A 74 -5.44 -36.22 -5.50
C ILE A 74 -6.55 -35.84 -4.51
N LYS A 75 -6.71 -34.54 -4.25
CA LYS A 75 -7.73 -34.03 -3.34
C LYS A 75 -9.07 -34.45 -3.94
N ALA A 76 -9.70 -35.45 -3.30
CA ALA A 76 -11.02 -35.92 -3.66
C ALA A 76 -11.95 -34.73 -3.87
N THR A 77 -12.55 -34.67 -5.06
CA THR A 77 -13.56 -33.69 -5.42
C THR A 77 -14.67 -33.74 -4.38
N LYS A 78 -14.78 -32.68 -3.56
CA LYS A 78 -15.82 -32.56 -2.53
C LYS A 78 -17.19 -32.82 -3.16
N HIS A 79 -17.79 -33.93 -2.78
CA HIS A 79 -19.20 -34.21 -3.01
C HIS A 79 -20.03 -33.04 -2.45
N LYS A 80 -21.01 -32.58 -3.24
CA LYS A 80 -21.99 -31.58 -2.84
C LYS A 80 -22.79 -32.15 -1.66
N THR A 81 -22.45 -31.73 -0.45
CA THR A 81 -23.29 -31.99 0.72
C THR A 81 -24.65 -31.31 0.53
N PRO A 82 -25.73 -31.88 1.10
CA PRO A 82 -27.06 -31.28 1.10
C PRO A 82 -27.02 -29.83 1.62
N PRO A 83 -27.96 -28.96 1.21
CA PRO A 83 -28.03 -27.60 1.71
C PRO A 83 -28.15 -27.62 3.24
N ASP A 84 -27.08 -27.20 3.92
CA ASP A 84 -27.03 -27.03 5.37
C ASP A 84 -28.28 -26.28 5.85
N ALA A 85 -28.97 -26.82 6.86
CA ALA A 85 -30.12 -26.18 7.50
C ALA A 85 -29.78 -24.80 8.09
N ASN A 86 -28.49 -24.48 8.25
CA ASN A 86 -27.96 -23.18 8.70
C ASN A 86 -27.56 -22.23 7.56
N ALA A 87 -28.02 -22.46 6.33
CA ALA A 87 -27.77 -21.58 5.21
C ALA A 87 -28.45 -20.21 5.39
N LEU A 88 -27.66 -19.16 5.58
CA LEU A 88 -28.13 -17.79 5.78
C LEU A 88 -28.58 -17.18 4.45
N ARG A 89 -29.73 -16.49 4.43
CA ARG A 89 -30.32 -15.91 3.20
C ARG A 89 -30.58 -14.42 3.37
N CYS A 90 -30.55 -13.70 2.25
CA CYS A 90 -30.95 -12.30 2.25
C CYS A 90 -32.47 -12.17 2.46
N LYS A 91 -32.87 -11.45 3.49
CA LYS A 91 -34.26 -11.10 3.82
C LYS A 91 -34.72 -9.77 3.20
N TYR A 92 -33.88 -9.08 2.41
CA TYR A 92 -34.23 -7.78 1.84
C TYR A 92 -35.27 -7.93 0.71
N PRO A 93 -36.38 -7.16 0.75
CA PRO A 93 -37.46 -7.30 -0.22
C PRO A 93 -36.96 -7.00 -1.65
N GLY A 94 -37.28 -7.88 -2.60
CA GLY A 94 -36.86 -7.72 -4.00
C GLY A 94 -35.37 -8.01 -4.28
N CYS A 95 -34.61 -8.53 -3.31
CA CYS A 95 -33.24 -8.93 -3.56
C CYS A 95 -33.18 -10.08 -4.60
N ARG A 96 -32.53 -9.84 -5.75
CA ARG A 96 -32.35 -10.84 -6.81
C ARG A 96 -31.34 -11.95 -6.46
N SER A 97 -30.62 -11.82 -5.34
CA SER A 97 -29.62 -12.82 -4.94
C SER A 97 -30.30 -14.05 -4.34
N ARG A 98 -30.42 -15.12 -5.12
CA ARG A 98 -30.87 -16.44 -4.65
C ARG A 98 -29.79 -17.25 -3.91
N ARG A 99 -28.61 -16.64 -3.69
CA ARG A 99 -27.46 -17.31 -3.07
C ARG A 99 -27.68 -17.47 -1.58
N THR A 100 -27.29 -18.62 -1.05
CA THR A 100 -27.14 -18.87 0.37
C THR A 100 -25.73 -18.54 0.82
N PHE A 101 -25.62 -17.88 1.97
CA PHE A 101 -24.37 -17.54 2.61
C PHE A 101 -24.05 -18.57 3.68
N LYS A 102 -22.78 -19.00 3.74
CA LYS A 102 -22.32 -19.96 4.76
C LYS A 102 -21.93 -19.28 6.07
N ARG A 103 -21.66 -17.97 6.03
CA ARG A 103 -21.15 -17.18 7.16
C ARG A 103 -21.97 -15.90 7.29
N GLU A 104 -22.24 -15.49 8.52
CA GLU A 104 -22.97 -14.25 8.83
C GLU A 104 -22.26 -13.02 8.27
N TYR A 105 -20.93 -13.00 8.33
CA TYR A 105 -20.12 -11.93 7.74
C TYR A 105 -20.41 -11.70 6.24
N ASP A 106 -20.58 -12.77 5.46
CA ASP A 106 -20.88 -12.65 4.02
C ASP A 106 -22.30 -12.13 3.78
N LEU A 107 -23.25 -12.51 4.65
CA LEU A 107 -24.62 -11.99 4.63
C LEU A 107 -24.64 -10.50 4.98
N GLN A 108 -23.97 -10.09 6.06
CA GLN A 108 -23.87 -8.68 6.45
C GLN A 108 -23.26 -7.83 5.34
N ARG A 109 -22.16 -8.30 4.73
CA ARG A 109 -21.54 -7.62 3.59
C ARG A 109 -22.50 -7.47 2.40
N HIS A 110 -23.34 -8.47 2.16
CA HIS A 110 -24.38 -8.41 1.15
C HIS A 110 -25.49 -7.41 1.53
N MET A 111 -25.91 -7.39 2.80
CA MET A 111 -26.91 -6.43 3.31
C MET A 111 -26.46 -4.97 3.20
N ASN A 112 -25.17 -4.71 3.35
CA ASN A 112 -24.60 -3.37 3.12
C ASN A 112 -24.82 -2.85 1.69
N MET A 113 -25.10 -3.72 0.71
CA MET A 113 -25.45 -3.28 -0.65
C MET A 113 -26.87 -2.71 -0.74
N HIS A 114 -27.76 -3.11 0.18
CA HIS A 114 -29.15 -2.69 0.23
C HIS A 114 -29.36 -1.41 1.04
N GLY A 115 -28.53 -1.16 2.06
CA GLY A 115 -28.65 -0.04 2.99
C GLY A 115 -28.39 1.36 2.44
N GLY A 116 -28.34 1.56 1.12
CA GLY A 116 -27.97 2.85 0.52
C GLY A 116 -26.47 3.11 0.61
N ARG A 117 -25.82 3.32 -0.54
CA ARG A 117 -24.36 3.14 -0.67
C ARG A 117 -23.59 4.38 -0.21
N ILE A 118 -22.71 4.19 0.78
CA ILE A 118 -21.53 5.06 0.92
C ILE A 118 -20.64 4.79 -0.29
N THR A 119 -20.65 5.71 -1.24
CA THR A 119 -19.77 5.67 -2.40
C THR A 119 -18.42 6.28 -2.03
N ILE A 120 -17.36 5.56 -2.37
CA ILE A 120 -15.98 5.88 -2.09
C ILE A 120 -15.30 6.20 -3.43
N PRO A 121 -15.18 7.48 -3.81
CA PRO A 121 -14.54 7.88 -5.05
C PRO A 121 -13.01 7.72 -4.96
N CYS A 122 -12.36 7.65 -6.12
CA CYS A 122 -10.89 7.69 -6.20
C CYS A 122 -10.36 9.09 -5.84
N GLN A 123 -9.23 9.15 -5.14
CA GLN A 123 -8.56 10.42 -4.74
C GLN A 123 -7.50 10.90 -5.73
N VAL A 124 -7.19 10.11 -6.77
CA VAL A 124 -6.23 10.49 -7.81
C VAL A 124 -6.85 11.55 -8.72
N ASN A 125 -6.09 12.62 -8.97
CA ASN A 125 -6.51 13.72 -9.84
C ASN A 125 -6.62 13.23 -11.28
N GLY A 126 -7.75 13.51 -11.95
CA GLY A 126 -8.01 13.07 -13.32
C GLY A 126 -8.48 11.62 -13.46
N CYS A 127 -8.76 10.90 -12.37
CA CYS A 127 -9.33 9.55 -12.46
C CYS A 127 -10.83 9.59 -12.75
N ASP A 128 -11.28 8.92 -13.82
CA ASP A 128 -12.71 8.81 -14.18
C ASP A 128 -13.57 8.24 -13.04
N ARG A 129 -13.00 7.38 -12.19
CA ARG A 129 -13.70 6.75 -11.06
C ARG A 129 -13.82 7.64 -9.82
N ARG A 130 -13.37 8.88 -9.91
CA ARG A 130 -13.65 9.92 -8.93
C ARG A 130 -15.10 10.37 -9.02
N ASP A 131 -15.56 10.73 -10.21
CA ASP A 131 -16.91 11.26 -10.42
C ASP A 131 -17.87 10.21 -10.99
N HIS A 132 -17.37 9.35 -11.89
CA HIS A 132 -18.18 8.35 -12.56
C HIS A 132 -17.99 6.96 -11.95
N LYS A 133 -19.07 6.41 -11.38
CA LYS A 133 -19.11 5.05 -10.81
C LYS A 133 -18.10 4.82 -9.67
N PRO A 134 -18.22 5.58 -8.56
CA PRO A 134 -17.39 5.41 -7.37
C PRO A 134 -17.53 4.00 -6.74
N PHE A 135 -16.55 3.62 -5.94
CA PHE A 135 -16.49 2.28 -5.35
C PHE A 135 -17.43 2.16 -4.16
N TYR A 136 -18.08 1.01 -4.00
CA TYR A 136 -18.91 0.74 -2.81
C TYR A 136 -18.14 0.06 -1.67
N ARG A 137 -16.85 -0.26 -1.91
CA ARG A 137 -16.01 -1.04 -0.99
C ARG A 137 -14.56 -0.58 -1.05
N ILE A 138 -13.96 -0.45 0.13
CA ILE A 138 -12.55 -0.08 0.31
C ILE A 138 -11.64 -1.04 -0.46
N ASP A 139 -11.84 -2.37 -0.34
CA ASP A 139 -10.97 -3.34 -1.02
C ASP A 139 -10.95 -3.17 -2.55
N LYS A 140 -12.07 -2.71 -3.14
CA LYS A 140 -12.15 -2.47 -4.58
C LYS A 140 -11.46 -1.17 -4.97
N LEU A 141 -11.52 -0.15 -4.13
CA LEU A 141 -10.73 1.07 -4.30
C LEU A 141 -9.23 0.76 -4.13
N THR A 142 -8.83 0.04 -3.08
CA THR A 142 -7.44 -0.41 -2.86
C THR A 142 -6.92 -1.21 -4.05
N GLN A 143 -7.69 -2.16 -4.58
CA GLN A 143 -7.31 -2.91 -5.78
C GLN A 143 -7.13 -1.98 -6.99
N HIS A 144 -8.06 -1.05 -7.20
CA HIS A 144 -7.98 -0.09 -8.29
C HIS A 144 -6.75 0.82 -8.18
N LEU A 145 -6.47 1.36 -7.00
CA LEU A 145 -5.27 2.18 -6.73
C LEU A 145 -3.96 1.43 -6.99
N ARG A 146 -3.96 0.10 -6.88
CA ARG A 146 -2.78 -0.74 -7.20
C ARG A 146 -2.62 -1.03 -8.69
N THR A 147 -3.72 -1.13 -9.44
CA THR A 147 -3.68 -1.62 -10.84
C THR A 147 -3.86 -0.54 -11.89
N ALA A 148 -4.61 0.51 -11.58
CA ALA A 148 -4.97 1.55 -12.53
C ALA A 148 -4.09 2.80 -12.43
N HIS A 149 -3.35 2.93 -11.32
CA HIS A 149 -2.61 4.13 -10.99
C HIS A 149 -1.13 3.84 -10.78
N SER A 150 -0.31 4.76 -11.27
CA SER A 150 1.14 4.72 -11.07
C SER A 150 1.54 5.47 -9.79
N HIS A 151 2.79 5.30 -9.35
CA HIS A 151 3.27 5.90 -8.11
C HIS A 151 3.39 7.43 -8.18
N ASP A 152 3.56 7.97 -9.38
CA ASP A 152 3.85 9.38 -9.63
C ASP A 152 2.58 10.24 -9.80
N GLU A 153 1.42 9.60 -9.94
CA GLU A 153 0.16 10.33 -10.12
C GLU A 153 -0.24 11.08 -8.86
N ASN A 154 -0.63 12.34 -9.02
CA ASN A 154 -1.05 13.20 -7.93
C ASN A 154 -2.41 12.79 -7.37
N CYS A 155 -2.51 12.76 -6.05
CA CYS A 155 -3.75 12.52 -5.32
C CYS A 155 -3.92 13.52 -4.18
N THR A 156 -5.16 13.70 -3.74
CA THR A 156 -5.51 14.65 -2.68
C THR A 156 -5.99 13.92 -1.44
N CYS A 157 -5.44 14.27 -0.28
CA CYS A 157 -5.95 13.78 0.99
C CYS A 157 -7.37 14.30 1.23
N SER A 158 -8.30 13.44 1.66
CA SER A 158 -9.69 13.83 1.97
C SER A 158 -9.95 14.00 3.46
N GLU A 159 -8.92 13.89 4.32
CA GLU A 159 -9.14 14.08 5.75
C GLU A 159 -9.42 15.53 6.12
N VAL A 160 -10.42 15.70 6.98
CA VAL A 160 -10.84 17.01 7.49
C VAL A 160 -9.70 17.62 8.31
N GLY A 161 -9.28 18.83 7.92
CA GLY A 161 -8.17 19.53 8.56
C GLY A 161 -6.77 19.13 8.09
N CYS A 162 -6.66 18.22 7.12
CA CYS A 162 -5.36 17.89 6.54
C CYS A 162 -4.93 18.93 5.49
N GLN A 163 -3.75 19.52 5.68
CA GLN A 163 -3.19 20.55 4.80
C GLN A 163 -2.07 20.02 3.87
N ALA A 164 -1.93 18.69 3.75
CA ALA A 164 -0.86 18.09 2.95
C ALA A 164 -0.98 18.37 1.44
N GLY A 165 -2.11 18.91 0.98
CA GLY A 165 -2.33 19.31 -0.40
C GLY A 165 -2.38 18.13 -1.37
N SER A 166 -1.87 18.36 -2.58
CA SER A 166 -1.72 17.31 -3.59
C SER A 166 -0.34 16.67 -3.49
N LEU A 167 -0.32 15.36 -3.32
CA LEU A 167 0.90 14.57 -3.20
C LEU A 167 0.90 13.47 -4.27
N PRO A 168 2.07 13.06 -4.81
CA PRO A 168 2.19 11.82 -5.56
C PRO A 168 1.60 10.64 -4.77
N LEU A 169 0.99 9.69 -5.47
CA LEU A 169 0.26 8.57 -4.87
C LEU A 169 1.13 7.76 -3.92
N ASP A 170 2.42 7.64 -4.20
CA ASP A 170 3.36 6.95 -3.31
C ASP A 170 3.57 7.68 -1.97
N LEU A 171 3.74 9.00 -2.01
CA LEU A 171 3.85 9.82 -0.81
C LEU A 171 2.54 9.88 -0.04
N ALA A 172 1.41 9.88 -0.74
CA ALA A 172 0.10 9.85 -0.10
C ALA A 172 -0.21 8.55 0.64
N LYS A 173 0.33 7.41 0.19
CA LYS A 173 0.25 6.13 0.94
C LYS A 173 0.95 6.23 2.28
N ILE A 174 2.16 6.80 2.27
CA ILE A 174 2.95 7.02 3.50
C ILE A 174 2.25 8.04 4.39
N HIS A 175 1.78 9.15 3.80
CA HIS A 175 1.00 10.17 4.48
C HIS A 175 -0.23 9.60 5.20
N ALA A 176 -0.95 8.66 4.57
CA ALA A 176 -2.12 8.02 5.17
C ALA A 176 -1.80 7.23 6.45
N VAL A 177 -0.56 6.76 6.63
CA VAL A 177 -0.10 6.12 7.88
C VAL A 177 -0.11 7.11 9.03
N PHE A 178 0.25 8.37 8.79
CA PHE A 178 0.26 9.39 9.84
C PHE A 178 -1.13 9.71 10.35
N HIS A 179 -2.19 9.54 9.55
CA HIS A 179 -3.57 9.63 10.06
C HIS A 179 -3.99 8.47 10.96
N VAL A 180 -3.29 7.34 10.88
CA VAL A 180 -3.50 6.19 11.77
C VAL A 180 -2.68 6.32 13.06
N TRP A 181 -1.53 7.00 12.98
CA TRP A 181 -0.55 7.10 14.06
C TRP A 181 -0.14 8.57 14.30
N HIS A 182 -1.08 9.43 14.74
CA HIS A 182 -0.75 10.82 15.10
C HIS A 182 -0.90 11.08 16.61
N PRO A 183 0.18 11.49 17.31
CA PRO A 183 0.14 11.81 18.74
C PRO A 183 -0.39 13.22 19.07
N GLN A 184 -0.54 14.14 18.10
CA GLN A 184 -1.00 15.51 18.33
C GLN A 184 -2.41 15.84 17.78
N SER A 185 -3.18 14.85 17.32
CA SER A 185 -4.60 15.07 17.02
C SER A 185 -5.44 14.54 18.18
N SER A 186 -6.11 15.43 18.91
CA SER A 186 -6.81 15.13 20.17
C SER A 186 -8.04 14.24 20.03
N LYS A 187 -8.29 13.64 18.85
CA LYS A 187 -9.29 12.58 18.62
C LYS A 187 -8.78 11.56 17.59
N CYS A 188 -7.60 11.00 17.82
CA CYS A 188 -7.13 9.82 17.11
C CYS A 188 -7.85 8.58 17.64
N HIS A 189 -8.95 8.18 17.01
CA HIS A 189 -9.54 6.85 17.14
C HIS A 189 -9.75 6.27 15.75
N GLN A 190 -9.49 4.98 15.57
CA GLN A 190 -9.85 4.20 14.37
C GLN A 190 -11.35 4.32 13.97
N ILE A 191 -12.16 4.94 14.82
CA ILE A 191 -13.57 5.25 14.67
C ILE A 191 -13.70 6.62 13.97
N GLY A 192 -13.50 6.66 12.64
CA GLY A 192 -13.82 7.86 11.87
C GLY A 192 -12.90 8.19 10.70
N LEU A 193 -11.82 7.43 10.47
CA LEU A 193 -10.96 7.65 9.31
C LEU A 193 -11.78 7.57 8.01
N ASP A 194 -11.61 8.54 7.11
CA ASP A 194 -12.29 8.57 5.83
C ASP A 194 -11.99 7.27 5.06
N PRO A 195 -13.00 6.61 4.46
CA PRO A 195 -12.81 5.34 3.77
C PRO A 195 -11.77 5.40 2.65
N ARG A 196 -11.53 6.58 2.06
CA ARG A 196 -10.54 6.81 1.00
C ARG A 196 -9.12 6.86 1.61
N THR A 197 -8.93 7.60 2.70
CA THR A 197 -7.65 7.61 3.44
C THR A 197 -7.31 6.21 3.96
N LYS A 198 -8.32 5.49 4.46
CA LYS A 198 -8.18 4.08 4.85
C LYS A 198 -7.80 3.18 3.67
N ALA A 199 -8.31 3.47 2.46
CA ALA A 199 -7.91 2.75 1.26
C ALA A 199 -6.44 3.03 0.91
N LEU A 200 -5.99 4.29 0.97
CA LEU A 200 -4.59 4.67 0.75
C LEU A 200 -3.65 3.99 1.74
N TYR A 201 -3.96 4.02 3.03
CA TYR A 201 -3.20 3.33 4.07
C TYR A 201 -3.09 1.82 3.78
N LYS A 202 -4.20 1.16 3.40
CA LYS A 202 -4.18 -0.26 3.01
C LYS A 202 -3.44 -0.55 1.70
N VAL A 203 -3.30 0.43 0.80
CA VAL A 203 -2.40 0.28 -0.35
C VAL A 203 -0.94 0.43 0.10
N GLY A 204 -0.70 1.30 1.07
CA GLY A 204 0.59 1.59 1.69
C GLY A 204 1.11 0.53 2.66
N ASP A 205 0.28 -0.45 3.05
CA ASP A 205 0.78 -1.74 3.57
C ASP A 205 1.89 -2.17 2.62
N SER A 206 3.11 -2.24 3.12
CA SER A 206 4.39 -2.05 2.44
C SER A 206 4.68 -2.96 1.24
N LEU A 207 3.69 -3.67 0.70
CA LEU A 207 3.75 -4.55 -0.44
C LEU A 207 4.07 -3.78 -1.72
N ARG A 208 5.21 -4.07 -2.33
CA ARG A 208 5.48 -3.76 -3.74
C ARG A 208 5.51 -5.04 -4.56
N GLN A 209 5.11 -4.93 -5.82
CA GLN A 209 5.29 -6.02 -6.77
C GLN A 209 6.78 -6.22 -7.00
N CYS A 210 7.24 -7.48 -6.98
CA CYS A 210 8.61 -7.80 -7.31
C CYS A 210 8.93 -7.29 -8.72
N SER A 211 10.10 -6.63 -8.86
CA SER A 211 10.53 -6.06 -10.14
C SER A 211 10.89 -7.14 -11.16
N LEU A 212 10.96 -8.40 -10.76
CA LEU A 212 11.29 -9.49 -11.65
C LEU A 212 10.06 -9.94 -12.45
N ARG A 213 10.12 -9.88 -13.79
CA ARG A 213 8.93 -10.07 -14.66
C ARG A 213 8.19 -11.40 -14.45
N LYS A 214 8.90 -12.45 -14.03
CA LYS A 214 8.32 -13.79 -13.78
C LYS A 214 7.74 -13.94 -12.37
N CYS A 215 8.07 -13.02 -11.46
CA CYS A 215 7.68 -13.05 -10.07
C CYS A 215 6.55 -12.04 -9.83
N GLU A 216 5.31 -12.40 -10.12
CA GLU A 216 4.16 -11.51 -9.88
C GLU A 216 3.81 -11.38 -8.38
N LYS A 217 4.76 -11.70 -7.48
CA LYS A 217 4.56 -11.67 -6.03
C LYS A 217 4.60 -10.23 -5.51
N TRP A 218 3.72 -9.96 -4.55
CA TRP A 218 3.67 -8.72 -3.80
C TRP A 218 4.36 -8.94 -2.46
N VAL A 219 5.39 -8.17 -2.17
CA VAL A 219 6.30 -8.41 -1.04
C VAL A 219 6.49 -7.13 -0.23
N PRO A 220 6.47 -7.19 1.11
CA PRO A 220 6.75 -6.02 1.95
C PRO A 220 8.09 -5.38 1.58
N ILE A 221 8.17 -4.04 1.55
CA ILE A 221 9.39 -3.31 1.19
C ILE A 221 10.56 -3.73 2.08
N GLY A 222 10.32 -3.95 3.38
CA GLY A 222 11.33 -4.45 4.32
C GLY A 222 11.81 -5.88 4.04
N GLU A 223 11.00 -6.70 3.36
CA GLU A 223 11.32 -8.09 3.01
C GLU A 223 11.76 -8.23 1.54
N MET A 224 11.71 -7.17 0.75
CA MET A 224 11.98 -7.21 -0.69
C MET A 224 13.40 -7.74 -0.99
N GLN A 225 14.39 -7.38 -0.17
CA GLN A 225 15.77 -7.81 -0.35
C GLN A 225 15.94 -9.31 -0.08
N GLU A 226 15.27 -9.85 0.95
CA GLU A 226 15.24 -11.28 1.24
C GLU A 226 14.49 -12.06 0.17
N HIS A 227 13.36 -11.53 -0.30
CA HIS A 227 12.62 -12.11 -1.41
C HIS A 227 13.47 -12.21 -2.69
N LEU A 228 14.18 -11.13 -3.05
CA LEU A 228 15.10 -11.13 -4.19
C LEU A 228 16.25 -12.12 -4.00
N ARG A 229 16.67 -12.45 -2.77
CA ARG A 229 17.65 -13.51 -2.52
C ARG A 229 17.13 -14.90 -2.90
N GLY A 230 15.82 -15.13 -2.83
CA GLY A 230 15.17 -16.38 -3.22
C GLY A 230 15.06 -16.62 -4.74
N HIS A 231 15.36 -15.61 -5.56
CA HIS A 231 15.44 -15.76 -7.02
C HIS A 231 16.76 -16.36 -7.47
N THR A 232 16.72 -17.07 -8.60
CA THR A 232 17.95 -17.63 -9.19
C THR A 232 18.91 -16.52 -9.60
N SER A 233 20.21 -16.79 -9.55
CA SER A 233 21.22 -15.80 -9.95
C SER A 233 21.04 -15.34 -11.39
N ASN A 234 20.63 -16.23 -12.31
CA ASN A 234 20.41 -15.87 -13.71
C ASN A 234 19.24 -14.89 -13.88
N GLU A 235 18.10 -15.13 -13.21
CA GLU A 235 16.94 -14.21 -13.27
C GLU A 235 17.29 -12.79 -12.78
N ARG A 236 18.15 -12.67 -11.77
CA ARG A 236 18.60 -11.37 -11.24
C ARG A 236 19.56 -10.66 -12.18
N LEU A 237 20.47 -11.41 -12.82
CA LEU A 237 21.42 -10.86 -13.79
C LEU A 237 20.72 -10.36 -15.05
N GLU A 238 19.77 -11.14 -15.59
CA GLU A 238 18.95 -10.75 -16.75
C GLU A 238 18.20 -9.43 -16.52
N GLN A 239 17.87 -9.09 -15.27
CA GLN A 239 17.04 -7.94 -14.92
C GLN A 239 17.77 -6.91 -14.06
N ILE A 240 19.11 -6.96 -14.05
CA ILE A 240 19.96 -6.08 -13.22
C ILE A 240 19.73 -4.59 -13.51
N SER A 241 19.46 -4.22 -14.77
CA SER A 241 19.19 -2.84 -15.16
C SER A 241 17.90 -2.31 -14.55
N VAL A 242 16.86 -3.15 -14.45
CA VAL A 242 15.57 -2.80 -13.83
C VAL A 242 15.75 -2.65 -12.31
N LEU A 243 16.47 -3.59 -11.68
CA LEU A 243 16.75 -3.54 -10.24
C LEU A 243 17.56 -2.29 -9.86
N LYS A 244 18.59 -1.95 -10.66
CA LYS A 244 19.38 -0.72 -10.48
C LYS A 244 18.53 0.54 -10.60
N LYS A 245 17.65 0.60 -11.61
CA LYS A 245 16.72 1.74 -11.79
C LYS A 245 15.82 1.94 -10.58
N ASN A 246 15.43 0.85 -9.91
CA ASN A 246 14.59 0.87 -8.71
C ASN A 246 15.37 1.05 -7.39
N GLY A 247 16.67 1.39 -7.45
CA GLY A 247 17.50 1.63 -6.26
C GLY A 247 17.87 0.38 -5.46
N LEU A 248 17.59 -0.82 -5.97
CA LEU A 248 17.89 -2.08 -5.30
C LEU A 248 19.35 -2.46 -5.56
N ARG A 249 20.20 -2.31 -4.54
CA ARG A 249 21.64 -2.63 -4.64
C ARG A 249 21.83 -4.14 -4.78
N CYS A 250 22.38 -4.59 -5.90
CA CYS A 250 22.78 -6.00 -6.12
C CYS A 250 24.03 -6.44 -5.34
N ARG A 251 24.50 -5.64 -4.37
CA ARG A 251 25.82 -5.83 -3.75
C ARG A 251 25.91 -7.12 -2.93
N ASP A 252 24.78 -7.64 -2.47
CA ASP A 252 24.70 -8.86 -1.65
C ASP A 252 24.43 -10.14 -2.46
N LEU A 253 24.43 -10.06 -3.79
CA LEU A 253 24.18 -11.21 -4.68
C LEU A 253 25.45 -11.96 -5.07
N ARG A 254 26.62 -11.39 -4.76
CA ARG A 254 27.89 -12.11 -4.77
C ARG A 254 28.06 -12.78 -3.41
N GLY A 255 27.27 -13.84 -3.17
CA GLY A 255 27.74 -14.87 -2.25
C GLY A 255 29.07 -15.35 -2.81
N SER A 256 30.14 -15.07 -2.08
CA SER A 256 31.50 -15.62 -2.20
C SER A 256 31.71 -16.50 -3.43
N LEU A 257 31.99 -15.89 -4.58
CA LEU A 257 32.74 -16.61 -5.60
C LEU A 257 34.15 -16.73 -5.02
N PRO A 258 34.65 -17.94 -4.70
CA PRO A 258 36.06 -18.08 -4.36
C PRO A 258 36.86 -17.54 -5.54
N ASP A 259 37.79 -16.63 -5.26
CA ASP A 259 38.75 -16.11 -6.23
C ASP A 259 39.61 -17.28 -6.73
N LEU A 260 39.14 -17.95 -7.77
CA LEU A 260 39.86 -18.98 -8.51
C LEU A 260 40.71 -18.30 -9.60
N PHE A 261 41.59 -17.38 -9.20
CA PHE A 261 42.71 -16.93 -10.03
C PHE A 261 43.85 -16.48 -9.13
N SER A 262 44.68 -17.42 -8.70
CA SER A 262 46.08 -17.23 -8.30
C SER A 262 46.81 -18.53 -8.55
#